data_AF-A0A316YES3-F1
#
_entry.id   AF-A0A316YES3-F1
#
_cell.length_a   1.000
_cell.length_b   1.000
_cell.length_c   1.000
_cell.angle_alpha   90.00
_cell.angle_beta   90.00
_cell.angle_gamma   90.00
#
_symmetry.space_group_name_H-M   'P 1'
#
loop_
_entity.id
_entity.type
_entity.pdbx_description
1 polymer ?
#
loop_
_entity_poly.entity_id
_entity_poly.type
_entity_poly.pdbx_seq_one_letter_code
_entity_poly.pdbx_strand_id
1 'polypeptide(L)'
;MPSTISYDYDVTVGVKTIIVEKRPGISPHPRAIGFTARTLEIFRSIGGIDIEPAPVGFKLRRQRIESLAGTWYEESSWGGPPGKAPGGGQAKETPVEYSPVRGAAIPQDKLEAILLERARQLGVVVHHSTSLDDFEQDSEGVTCILSSATAPSMSSPSPSPMKLRSRYLVAADGGKSDVRQALGIDRRGRGHIRTVRSVLFYAPQLDEYLSKGVHQFSISQPGFEAFLTTYSDSRWVLMFSDDQERNDEMLRQSIARATGRPELQPEIITTGRWELCALVADRFSEGRVFLAGDAAHQLPPNRGGYGANTGIDDAHNLAWKLAQVLKAKASPKLLDSYDAERRPIAWLRLKQIFAREDYAKDAQGIADGVELIDDNAMEFGQLYRSEAVISDYVDAPPARRPDQWNGQPGTRAPHQWVLSSHDQTRTSTLDLFNKGSFCLLATHDSWRGRTPTDVDCLVIGQDVLPDKGCSAEDLASKFGLQKGAACLVRPDGYIAWRSMADGSEEELQQALIAIQGF
;
A
#
# COMPACT_ATOMS: atom_id res chain seq x y z
N MET A 1 -40.56 5.10 -9.08
CA MET A 1 -39.55 6.17 -9.00
C MET A 1 -38.43 5.66 -8.09
N PRO A 2 -37.19 5.48 -8.57
CA PRO A 2 -36.09 5.12 -7.68
C PRO A 2 -35.90 6.24 -6.64
N SER A 3 -35.84 5.88 -5.37
CA SER A 3 -35.60 6.83 -4.28
C SER A 3 -34.16 7.32 -4.35
N THR A 4 -33.95 8.61 -4.64
CA THR A 4 -32.65 9.26 -4.50
C THR A 4 -32.40 9.49 -3.01
N ILE A 5 -31.34 8.87 -2.46
CA ILE A 5 -30.92 9.19 -1.10
C ILE A 5 -30.04 10.43 -1.16
N SER A 6 -30.50 11.51 -0.53
CA SER A 6 -29.69 12.68 -0.22
C SER A 6 -29.17 12.52 1.20
N TYR A 7 -27.87 12.75 1.39
CA TYR A 7 -27.26 12.76 2.72
C TYR A 7 -26.93 14.20 3.11
N ASP A 8 -27.72 14.77 4.02
CA ASP A 8 -27.41 16.07 4.64
C ASP A 8 -26.37 15.87 5.74
N TYR A 9 -25.18 16.49 5.57
CA TYR A 9 -24.09 16.44 6.54
C TYR A 9 -23.40 17.80 6.66
N ASP A 10 -23.03 18.13 7.89
CA ASP A 10 -22.28 19.32 8.32
C ASP A 10 -20.90 19.38 7.63
N VAL A 11 -20.48 20.57 7.20
CA VAL A 11 -19.42 20.81 6.18
C VAL A 11 -18.06 21.11 6.82
N THR A 12 -17.89 20.85 8.11
CA THR A 12 -16.78 21.42 8.88
C THR A 12 -15.49 20.59 8.90
N VAL A 13 -15.46 19.33 8.42
CA VAL A 13 -14.21 18.54 8.30
C VAL A 13 -14.23 17.54 7.13
N GLY A 14 -13.22 17.58 6.25
CA GLY A 14 -12.89 16.49 5.30
C GLY A 14 -13.67 16.43 3.98
N VAL A 15 -13.34 15.43 3.15
CA VAL A 15 -14.06 15.10 1.90
C VAL A 15 -15.15 14.07 2.20
N LYS A 16 -16.41 14.38 1.85
CA LYS A 16 -17.53 13.44 2.01
C LYS A 16 -17.28 12.16 1.21
N THR A 17 -17.25 11.02 1.89
CA THR A 17 -16.87 9.73 1.31
C THR A 17 -17.88 8.65 1.70
N ILE A 18 -18.31 7.85 0.73
CA ILE A 18 -19.18 6.68 0.90
C ILE A 18 -18.45 5.46 0.36
N ILE A 19 -18.41 4.38 1.15
CA ILE A 19 -17.91 3.07 0.73
C ILE A 19 -19.10 2.14 0.55
N VAL A 20 -19.13 1.42 -0.56
CA VAL A 20 -20.07 0.31 -0.81
C VAL A 20 -19.30 -1.00 -0.83
N GLU A 21 -19.78 -2.00 -0.08
CA GLU A 21 -19.18 -3.33 0.02
C GLU A 21 -20.28 -4.38 -0.11
N LYS A 22 -20.14 -5.27 -1.09
CA LYS A 22 -21.12 -6.31 -1.39
C LYS A 22 -21.24 -7.36 -0.29
N ARG A 23 -20.17 -7.57 0.47
CA ARG A 23 -20.16 -8.48 1.62
C ARG A 23 -20.88 -7.86 2.83
N PRO A 24 -21.45 -8.69 3.72
CA PRO A 24 -22.08 -8.21 4.95
C PRO A 24 -21.09 -7.63 5.97
N GLY A 25 -19.80 -7.81 5.75
CA GLY A 25 -18.73 -7.33 6.62
C GLY A 25 -17.35 -7.62 6.05
N ILE A 26 -16.33 -7.46 6.89
CA ILE A 26 -14.93 -7.78 6.59
C ILE A 26 -14.80 -9.27 6.20
N SER A 27 -13.90 -9.55 5.25
CA SER A 27 -13.62 -10.93 4.84
C SER A 27 -13.10 -11.75 6.03
N PRO A 28 -13.68 -12.94 6.32
CA PRO A 28 -13.19 -13.80 7.39
C PRO A 28 -11.83 -14.44 7.06
N HIS A 29 -11.45 -14.47 5.77
CA HIS A 29 -10.14 -14.96 5.34
C HIS A 29 -9.10 -13.83 5.48
N PRO A 30 -8.05 -13.99 6.31
CA PRO A 30 -7.12 -12.89 6.60
C PRO A 30 -6.14 -12.53 5.50
N ARG A 31 -6.00 -13.35 4.44
CA ARG A 31 -5.23 -13.01 3.22
C ARG A 31 -3.81 -12.51 3.54
N ALA A 32 -3.50 -11.22 3.30
CA ALA A 32 -2.19 -10.64 3.53
C ALA A 32 -1.84 -10.51 5.02
N ILE A 33 -0.54 -10.55 5.35
CA ILE A 33 -0.04 -10.40 6.73
C ILE A 33 1.07 -9.35 6.87
N GLY A 34 1.86 -9.14 5.82
CA GLY A 34 3.05 -8.30 5.87
C GLY A 34 2.75 -6.89 5.35
N PHE A 35 2.85 -5.91 6.23
CA PHE A 35 2.72 -4.50 5.88
C PHE A 35 4.06 -3.80 6.08
N THR A 36 4.51 -3.11 5.04
CA THR A 36 5.84 -2.50 4.98
C THR A 36 5.93 -1.26 5.89
N ALA A 37 7.14 -0.81 6.21
CA ALA A 37 7.30 0.42 6.99
C ALA A 37 6.68 1.62 6.24
N ARG A 38 6.75 1.65 4.91
CA ARG A 38 6.07 2.69 4.11
C ARG A 38 4.55 2.74 4.38
N THR A 39 3.89 1.60 4.45
CA THR A 39 2.46 1.53 4.79
C THR A 39 2.20 2.02 6.22
N LEU A 40 3.07 1.67 7.16
CA LEU A 40 2.94 2.08 8.56
C LEU A 40 3.18 3.59 8.73
N GLU A 41 4.03 4.21 7.91
CA GLU A 41 4.16 5.68 7.87
C GLU A 41 2.88 6.35 7.37
N ILE A 42 2.20 5.77 6.37
CA ILE A 42 0.92 6.28 5.89
C ILE A 42 -0.10 6.26 7.02
N PHE A 43 -0.22 5.13 7.74
CA PHE A 43 -1.12 5.04 8.89
C PHE A 43 -0.76 6.00 10.01
N ARG A 44 0.55 6.15 10.30
CA ARG A 44 1.05 7.14 11.26
C ARG A 44 0.62 8.56 10.89
N SER A 45 0.66 8.93 9.60
CA SER A 45 0.26 10.26 9.14
C SER A 45 -1.24 10.54 9.25
N ILE A 46 -2.08 9.52 9.10
CA ILE A 46 -3.55 9.64 9.25
C ILE A 46 -3.91 9.79 10.74
N GLY A 47 -3.11 9.19 11.63
CA GLY A 47 -3.33 9.14 13.07
C GLY A 47 -4.53 8.27 13.46
N GLY A 48 -4.57 7.84 14.73
CA GLY A 48 -5.65 6.97 15.24
C GLY A 48 -5.67 5.56 14.63
N ILE A 49 -4.54 5.11 14.09
CA ILE A 49 -4.33 3.76 13.56
C ILE A 49 -3.10 3.20 14.27
N ASP A 50 -3.33 2.45 15.34
CA ASP A 50 -2.26 1.87 16.14
C ASP A 50 -2.03 0.41 15.73
N ILE A 51 -0.84 0.15 15.18
CA ILE A 51 -0.42 -1.18 14.75
C ILE A 51 0.95 -1.44 15.37
N GLU A 52 1.06 -2.56 16.08
CA GLU A 52 2.32 -2.97 16.69
C GLU A 52 3.33 -3.35 15.57
N PRO A 53 4.52 -2.71 15.53
CA PRO A 53 5.54 -3.07 14.56
C PRO A 53 6.10 -4.46 14.84
N ALA A 54 6.56 -5.14 13.80
CA ALA A 54 7.26 -6.41 13.97
C ALA A 54 8.53 -6.23 14.84
N PRO A 55 8.94 -7.21 15.67
CA PRO A 55 10.14 -7.12 16.51
C PRO A 55 11.44 -6.85 15.74
N VAL A 56 12.45 -6.28 16.42
CA VAL A 56 13.74 -5.96 15.78
C VAL A 56 14.40 -7.27 15.36
N GLY A 57 14.84 -7.35 14.11
CA GLY A 57 15.43 -8.58 13.57
C GLY A 57 14.43 -9.69 13.29
N PHE A 58 13.11 -9.43 13.30
CA PHE A 58 12.11 -10.39 12.84
C PHE A 58 12.45 -10.87 11.43
N LYS A 59 12.48 -12.19 11.24
CA LYS A 59 12.68 -12.85 9.95
C LYS A 59 11.57 -13.86 9.76
N LEU A 60 10.84 -13.73 8.66
CA LEU A 60 9.86 -14.73 8.25
C LEU A 60 10.62 -15.97 7.76
N ARG A 61 10.61 -17.03 8.58
CA ARG A 61 11.30 -18.28 8.29
C ARG A 61 10.36 -19.31 7.68
N ARG A 62 10.85 -20.03 6.69
CA ARG A 62 10.13 -21.07 5.96
C ARG A 62 10.94 -22.34 5.91
N GLN A 63 10.32 -23.48 6.21
CA GLN A 63 11.00 -24.76 6.21
C GLN A 63 10.29 -25.80 5.35
N ARG A 64 11.05 -26.65 4.67
CA ARG A 64 10.51 -27.85 4.04
C ARG A 64 10.36 -28.93 5.10
N ILE A 65 9.17 -29.51 5.21
CA ILE A 65 8.87 -30.53 6.22
C ILE A 65 8.04 -31.65 5.61
N GLU A 66 8.12 -32.83 6.21
CA GLU A 66 7.17 -33.92 5.95
C GLU A 66 5.81 -33.57 6.55
N SER A 67 5.78 -33.21 7.84
CA SER A 67 4.62 -32.69 8.58
C SER A 67 5.10 -31.96 9.84
N LEU A 68 4.23 -31.21 10.52
CA LEU A 68 4.64 -30.48 11.75
C LEU A 68 5.18 -31.43 12.83
N ALA A 69 4.52 -32.57 13.05
CA ALA A 69 4.94 -33.60 14.00
C ALA A 69 6.02 -34.57 13.46
N GLY A 70 6.32 -34.50 12.16
CA GLY A 70 7.23 -35.42 11.46
C GLY A 70 8.63 -34.87 11.27
N THR A 71 9.25 -35.27 10.15
CA THR A 71 10.62 -34.87 9.82
C THR A 71 10.68 -33.43 9.30
N TRP A 72 11.64 -32.64 9.82
CA TRP A 72 11.91 -31.28 9.35
C TRP A 72 13.23 -31.30 8.57
N TYR A 73 13.18 -30.85 7.31
CA TYR A 73 14.33 -30.87 6.41
C TYR A 73 15.02 -29.50 6.38
N GLU A 74 15.60 -29.12 5.25
CA GLU A 74 16.26 -27.83 5.08
C GLU A 74 15.30 -26.64 5.22
N GLU A 75 15.82 -25.56 5.79
CA GLU A 75 15.18 -24.26 5.70
C GLU A 75 15.20 -23.85 4.23
N SER A 76 14.02 -23.62 3.65
CA SER A 76 13.93 -23.10 2.30
C SER A 76 14.21 -21.61 2.38
N SER A 77 15.33 -21.16 1.81
CA SER A 77 15.60 -19.74 1.72
C SER A 77 14.64 -19.09 0.71
N TRP A 78 14.09 -17.95 1.09
CA TRP A 78 13.36 -17.03 0.20
C TRP A 78 14.31 -16.22 -0.71
N GLY A 79 15.51 -16.71 -1.03
CA GLY A 79 16.53 -15.85 -1.65
C GLY A 79 17.78 -16.55 -2.14
N GLY A 80 17.67 -17.78 -2.63
CA GLY A 80 18.82 -18.52 -3.09
C GLY A 80 19.89 -18.68 -1.99
N PRO A 81 21.12 -19.10 -2.34
CA PRO A 81 22.25 -18.92 -1.44
C PRO A 81 22.36 -17.43 -1.11
N PRO A 82 22.78 -17.05 0.11
CA PRO A 82 23.02 -15.65 0.43
C PRO A 82 23.92 -15.05 -0.65
N GLY A 83 23.34 -14.18 -1.48
CA GLY A 83 24.11 -13.41 -2.43
C GLY A 83 25.25 -12.79 -1.65
N LYS A 84 26.49 -13.08 -2.04
CA LYS A 84 27.63 -12.32 -1.57
C LYS A 84 27.26 -10.87 -1.78
N ALA A 85 27.10 -10.12 -0.69
CA ALA A 85 27.11 -8.68 -0.77
C ALA A 85 28.31 -8.30 -1.64
N PRO A 86 28.15 -7.50 -2.71
CA PRO A 86 29.29 -6.96 -3.41
C PRO A 86 30.02 -6.07 -2.40
N GLY A 87 31.09 -6.61 -1.81
CA GLY A 87 31.77 -6.02 -0.67
C GLY A 87 31.88 -6.98 0.50
N GLY A 88 32.81 -7.93 0.40
CA GLY A 88 33.40 -8.59 1.57
C GLY A 88 34.22 -7.58 2.36
N GLY A 89 33.53 -6.72 3.10
CA GLY A 89 34.10 -5.81 4.08
C GLY A 89 33.17 -5.75 5.27
N GLN A 90 33.66 -6.16 6.45
CA GLN A 90 33.03 -5.80 7.71
C GLN A 90 33.16 -4.27 7.88
N ALA A 91 32.30 -3.50 7.23
CA ALA A 91 32.12 -2.10 7.56
C ALA A 91 31.26 -2.04 8.84
N LYS A 92 31.85 -1.50 9.92
CA LYS A 92 31.16 -1.08 11.14
C LYS A 92 30.26 0.14 10.86
N GLU A 93 29.37 0.06 9.89
CA GLU A 93 28.40 1.11 9.63
C GLU A 93 27.13 0.83 10.43
N THR A 94 26.75 1.78 11.27
CA THR A 94 25.44 1.81 11.90
C THR A 94 24.38 1.73 10.79
N PRO A 95 23.39 0.80 10.85
CA PRO A 95 22.35 0.72 9.85
C PRO A 95 21.65 2.08 9.66
N VAL A 96 21.57 2.55 8.42
CA VAL A 96 20.86 3.81 8.10
C VAL A 96 19.35 3.56 8.29
N GLU A 97 18.73 4.37 9.13
CA GLU A 97 17.28 4.34 9.36
C GLU A 97 16.59 5.19 8.27
N TYR A 98 15.79 4.56 7.41
CA TYR A 98 15.06 5.23 6.32
C TYR A 98 13.61 5.60 6.69
N SER A 99 13.12 5.16 7.84
CA SER A 99 11.74 5.33 8.30
C SER A 99 11.71 5.41 9.83
N PRO A 100 10.84 6.24 10.43
CA PRO A 100 10.65 6.28 11.88
C PRO A 100 9.90 5.07 12.45
N VAL A 101 9.36 4.22 11.57
CA VAL A 101 8.58 3.04 11.93
C VAL A 101 9.08 1.82 11.18
N ARG A 102 8.81 0.64 11.74
CA ARG A 102 9.10 -0.65 11.10
C ARG A 102 7.82 -1.23 10.50
N GLY A 103 7.96 -2.16 9.58
CA GLY A 103 6.83 -2.94 9.08
C GLY A 103 6.18 -3.77 10.18
N ALA A 104 4.97 -4.24 9.92
CA ALA A 104 4.16 -5.03 10.86
C ALA A 104 3.70 -6.35 10.24
N ALA A 105 3.53 -7.35 11.09
CA ALA A 105 2.90 -8.62 10.75
C ALA A 105 1.52 -8.66 11.42
N ILE A 106 0.50 -8.22 10.69
CA ILE A 106 -0.90 -8.19 11.18
C ILE A 106 -1.80 -8.86 10.13
N PRO A 107 -2.67 -9.80 10.50
CA PRO A 107 -3.63 -10.39 9.56
C PRO A 107 -4.56 -9.31 8.95
N GLN A 108 -4.83 -9.37 7.65
CA GLN A 108 -5.56 -8.31 6.94
C GLN A 108 -6.97 -8.08 7.49
N ASP A 109 -7.66 -9.09 8.00
CA ASP A 109 -8.97 -8.95 8.62
C ASP A 109 -8.93 -8.05 9.87
N LYS A 110 -7.86 -8.19 10.68
CA LYS A 110 -7.62 -7.31 11.83
C LYS A 110 -7.25 -5.89 11.40
N LEU A 111 -6.42 -5.75 10.36
CA LEU A 111 -6.10 -4.44 9.81
C LEU A 111 -7.36 -3.74 9.26
N GLU A 112 -8.15 -4.44 8.44
CA GLU A 112 -9.40 -3.92 7.88
C GLU A 112 -10.35 -3.46 8.98
N ALA A 113 -10.40 -4.15 10.13
CA ALA A 113 -11.21 -3.73 11.27
C ALA A 113 -10.74 -2.41 11.88
N ILE A 114 -9.43 -2.24 12.07
CA ILE A 114 -8.84 -0.98 12.57
C ILE A 114 -9.12 0.16 11.59
N LEU A 115 -8.91 -0.07 10.29
CA LEU A 115 -9.15 0.94 9.25
C LEU A 115 -10.61 1.32 9.12
N LEU A 116 -11.52 0.35 9.21
CA LEU A 116 -12.97 0.58 9.14
C LEU A 116 -13.45 1.41 10.34
N GLU A 117 -12.96 1.09 11.54
CA GLU A 117 -13.28 1.87 12.75
C GLU A 117 -12.76 3.30 12.62
N ARG A 118 -11.51 3.48 12.18
CA ARG A 118 -10.95 4.81 11.95
C ARG A 118 -11.72 5.59 10.89
N ALA A 119 -12.10 4.95 9.78
CA ALA A 119 -12.89 5.59 8.72
C ALA A 119 -14.24 6.10 9.25
N ARG A 120 -14.93 5.30 10.09
CA ARG A 120 -16.19 5.71 10.73
C ARG A 120 -16.01 6.90 11.68
N GLN A 121 -14.94 6.90 12.48
CA GLN A 121 -14.59 8.03 13.34
C GLN A 121 -14.30 9.32 12.55
N LEU A 122 -13.81 9.18 11.33
CA LEU A 122 -13.59 10.29 10.39
C LEU A 122 -14.85 10.67 9.59
N GLY A 123 -16.01 10.07 9.88
CA GLY A 123 -17.29 10.40 9.25
C GLY A 123 -17.54 9.70 7.91
N VAL A 124 -16.75 8.68 7.54
CA VAL A 124 -16.99 7.88 6.33
C VAL A 124 -18.22 6.99 6.53
N VAL A 125 -19.15 7.04 5.59
CA VAL A 125 -20.33 6.17 5.58
C VAL A 125 -19.99 4.87 4.85
N VAL A 126 -20.32 3.73 5.45
CA VAL A 126 -20.04 2.41 4.86
C VAL A 126 -21.33 1.60 4.75
N HIS A 127 -21.67 1.22 3.52
CA HIS A 127 -22.82 0.37 3.19
C HIS A 127 -22.35 -1.05 2.87
N HIS A 128 -22.46 -1.94 3.84
CA HIS A 128 -22.29 -3.38 3.64
C HIS A 128 -23.50 -4.00 2.94
N SER A 129 -23.36 -5.24 2.46
CA SER A 129 -24.38 -5.97 1.70
C SER A 129 -24.93 -5.13 0.54
N THR A 130 -24.10 -4.29 -0.06
CA THR A 130 -24.49 -3.34 -1.11
C THR A 130 -23.53 -3.47 -2.29
N SER A 131 -24.06 -3.85 -3.45
CA SER A 131 -23.28 -4.02 -4.67
C SER A 131 -23.44 -2.81 -5.59
N LEU A 132 -22.36 -2.44 -6.28
CA LEU A 132 -22.43 -1.56 -7.44
C LEU A 132 -22.74 -2.42 -8.66
N ASP A 133 -23.94 -2.26 -9.22
CA ASP A 133 -24.40 -3.07 -10.36
C ASP A 133 -24.04 -2.39 -11.69
N ASP A 134 -24.12 -1.05 -11.73
CA ASP A 134 -23.86 -0.26 -12.93
C ASP A 134 -23.49 1.19 -12.56
N PHE A 135 -22.89 1.93 -13.49
CA PHE A 135 -22.64 3.36 -13.34
C PHE A 135 -22.55 4.07 -14.69
N GLU A 136 -22.93 5.35 -14.69
CA GLU A 136 -22.74 6.26 -15.82
C GLU A 136 -22.02 7.51 -15.32
N GLN A 137 -21.17 8.11 -16.16
CA GLN A 137 -20.47 9.35 -15.84
C GLN A 137 -20.73 10.43 -16.87
N ASP A 138 -20.70 11.68 -16.43
CA ASP A 138 -20.83 12.88 -17.26
C ASP A 138 -19.79 13.94 -16.84
N SER A 139 -19.90 15.16 -17.38
CA SER A 139 -18.95 16.23 -17.09
C SER A 139 -18.90 16.65 -15.63
N GLU A 140 -19.92 16.37 -14.82
CA GLU A 140 -20.06 16.81 -13.43
C GLU A 140 -19.86 15.71 -12.38
N GLY A 141 -20.05 14.44 -12.75
CA GLY A 141 -20.01 13.36 -11.76
C GLY A 141 -20.25 11.95 -12.31
N VAL A 142 -20.46 11.02 -11.39
CA VAL A 142 -20.75 9.61 -11.62
C VAL A 142 -22.06 9.26 -10.92
N THR A 143 -23.01 8.69 -11.65
CA THR A 143 -24.26 8.14 -11.13
C THR A 143 -24.12 6.63 -11.02
N CYS A 144 -24.07 6.12 -9.79
CA CYS A 144 -23.98 4.70 -9.47
C CYS A 144 -25.37 4.09 -9.24
N ILE A 145 -25.58 2.88 -9.74
CA ILE A 145 -26.76 2.03 -9.51
C ILE A 145 -26.36 0.94 -8.51
N LEU A 146 -27.04 0.92 -7.37
CA LEU A 146 -26.72 0.05 -6.24
C LEU A 146 -27.88 -0.90 -5.94
N SER A 147 -27.55 -2.16 -5.62
CA SER A 147 -28.51 -3.12 -5.05
C SER A 147 -28.11 -3.52 -3.64
N SER A 148 -29.11 -3.68 -2.77
CA SER A 148 -28.92 -4.25 -1.43
C SER A 148 -29.25 -5.74 -1.46
N ALA A 149 -28.34 -6.57 -0.96
CA ALA A 149 -28.53 -8.00 -0.78
C ALA A 149 -29.30 -8.33 0.53
N THR A 150 -30.19 -7.45 0.99
CA THR A 150 -31.08 -7.79 2.11
C THR A 150 -31.98 -8.93 1.67
N ALA A 151 -32.00 -10.01 2.47
CA ALA A 151 -32.78 -11.20 2.16
C ALA A 151 -34.24 -10.78 1.85
N PRO A 152 -34.85 -11.26 0.75
CA PRO A 152 -36.24 -10.95 0.46
C PRO A 152 -37.08 -11.44 1.65
N SER A 153 -37.67 -10.51 2.39
CA SER A 153 -38.77 -10.87 3.27
C SER A 153 -39.89 -11.40 2.37
N MET A 154 -40.51 -12.53 2.73
CA MET A 154 -41.71 -13.06 2.07
C MET A 154 -42.87 -12.03 2.00
N SER A 155 -42.74 -10.89 2.69
CA SER A 155 -43.71 -9.80 2.74
C SER A 155 -43.32 -8.53 1.97
N SER A 156 -42.15 -8.44 1.34
CA SER A 156 -41.70 -7.21 0.65
C SER A 156 -41.08 -7.51 -0.71
N PRO A 157 -41.48 -6.81 -1.79
CA PRO A 157 -40.78 -6.92 -3.08
C PRO A 157 -39.31 -6.54 -2.91
N SER A 158 -38.41 -7.16 -3.70
CA SER A 158 -36.99 -6.78 -3.73
C SER A 158 -36.85 -5.26 -3.80
N PRO A 159 -36.02 -4.64 -2.96
CA PRO A 159 -35.86 -3.20 -2.97
C PRO A 159 -35.45 -2.74 -4.37
N SER A 160 -36.11 -1.70 -4.88
CA SER A 160 -35.73 -1.10 -6.16
C SER A 160 -34.27 -0.64 -6.11
N PRO A 161 -33.52 -0.74 -7.23
CA PRO A 161 -32.13 -0.30 -7.26
C PRO A 161 -32.02 1.17 -6.85
N MET A 162 -31.08 1.45 -5.95
CA MET A 162 -30.81 2.77 -5.42
C MET A 162 -29.86 3.51 -6.35
N LYS A 163 -30.13 4.80 -6.59
CA LYS A 163 -29.20 5.68 -7.33
C LYS A 163 -28.39 6.53 -6.36
N LEU A 164 -27.07 6.52 -6.51
CA LEU A 164 -26.14 7.36 -5.75
C LEU A 164 -25.33 8.24 -6.71
N ARG A 165 -25.35 9.56 -6.50
CA ARG A 165 -24.57 10.51 -7.30
C ARG A 165 -23.32 10.95 -6.53
N SER A 166 -22.15 10.87 -7.16
CA SER A 166 -20.88 11.38 -6.63
C SER A 166 -20.14 12.23 -7.67
N ARG A 167 -19.12 12.98 -7.24
CA ARG A 167 -18.23 13.72 -8.17
C ARG A 167 -17.18 12.83 -8.82
N TYR A 168 -16.80 11.76 -8.12
CA TYR A 168 -15.79 10.78 -8.52
C TYR A 168 -16.15 9.40 -7.96
N LEU A 169 -15.66 8.36 -8.63
CA LEU A 169 -15.77 6.97 -8.20
C LEU A 169 -14.35 6.37 -8.09
N VAL A 170 -14.04 5.72 -6.96
CA VAL A 170 -12.81 4.95 -6.79
C VAL A 170 -13.17 3.47 -6.72
N ALA A 171 -12.76 2.73 -7.75
CA ALA A 171 -12.93 1.29 -7.85
C ALA A 171 -11.77 0.58 -7.13
N ALA A 172 -12.07 0.14 -5.90
CA ALA A 172 -11.22 -0.75 -5.10
C ALA A 172 -11.86 -2.15 -4.99
N ASP A 173 -12.54 -2.59 -6.06
CA ASP A 173 -13.43 -3.76 -6.13
C ASP A 173 -12.71 -5.09 -6.47
N GLY A 174 -11.38 -5.06 -6.54
CA GLY A 174 -10.52 -6.25 -6.57
C GLY A 174 -10.18 -6.79 -7.96
N GLY A 175 -9.51 -7.95 -8.01
CA GLY A 175 -8.90 -8.47 -9.26
C GLY A 175 -9.87 -8.69 -10.41
N LYS A 176 -11.13 -9.02 -10.09
CA LYS A 176 -12.23 -9.20 -11.04
C LYS A 176 -13.06 -7.93 -11.24
N SER A 177 -12.49 -6.75 -10.98
CA SER A 177 -13.15 -5.45 -11.05
C SER A 177 -14.14 -5.34 -12.21
N ASP A 178 -15.41 -5.22 -11.87
CA ASP A 178 -16.51 -5.04 -12.83
C ASP A 178 -16.47 -3.61 -13.37
N VAL A 179 -16.05 -2.65 -12.53
CA VAL A 179 -15.88 -1.25 -12.93
C VAL A 179 -14.80 -1.10 -14.01
N ARG A 180 -13.63 -1.72 -13.84
CA ARG A 180 -12.57 -1.70 -14.85
C ARG A 180 -13.06 -2.29 -16.18
N GLN A 181 -13.81 -3.39 -16.12
CA GLN A 181 -14.34 -4.05 -17.32
C GLN A 181 -15.38 -3.18 -18.04
N ALA A 182 -16.28 -2.52 -17.28
CA ALA A 182 -17.27 -1.60 -17.82
C ALA A 182 -16.63 -0.37 -18.51
N LEU A 183 -15.48 0.09 -18.02
CA LEU A 183 -14.69 1.14 -18.67
C LEU A 183 -13.94 0.65 -19.91
N GLY A 184 -13.92 -0.65 -20.21
CA GLY A 184 -13.12 -1.20 -21.31
C GLY A 184 -11.60 -1.07 -21.11
N ILE A 185 -11.15 -1.05 -19.85
CA ILE A 185 -9.72 -0.93 -19.53
C ILE A 185 -9.09 -2.34 -19.48
N ASP A 186 -8.26 -2.62 -20.47
CA ASP A 186 -7.48 -3.85 -20.57
C ASP A 186 -6.36 -3.93 -19.53
N ARG A 187 -5.79 -5.14 -19.39
CA ARG A 187 -4.65 -5.41 -18.51
C ARG A 187 -3.56 -6.20 -19.23
N ARG A 188 -2.31 -5.95 -18.87
CA ARG A 188 -1.13 -6.66 -19.40
C ARG A 188 -0.26 -7.21 -18.29
N GLY A 189 0.60 -8.17 -18.62
CA GLY A 189 1.52 -8.82 -17.69
C GLY A 189 1.62 -10.32 -17.98
N ARG A 190 1.98 -11.09 -16.96
CA ARG A 190 2.11 -12.56 -17.04
C ARG A 190 0.76 -13.26 -17.21
N GLY A 191 -0.32 -12.60 -16.83
CA GLY A 191 -1.66 -13.20 -16.79
C GLY A 191 -1.76 -14.23 -15.67
N HIS A 192 -2.54 -15.28 -15.91
CA HIS A 192 -2.75 -16.37 -14.97
C HIS A 192 -1.48 -17.21 -14.81
N ILE A 193 -1.08 -17.45 -13.56
CA ILE A 193 0.07 -18.27 -13.20
C ILE A 193 -0.42 -19.65 -12.73
N ARG A 194 -1.31 -19.67 -11.73
CA ARG A 194 -1.90 -20.89 -11.16
C ARG A 194 -3.16 -20.58 -10.37
N THR A 195 -3.94 -21.62 -10.10
CA THR A 195 -5.06 -21.56 -9.15
C THR A 195 -4.63 -22.18 -7.83
N VAL A 196 -4.98 -21.52 -6.72
CA VAL A 196 -4.71 -21.97 -5.36
C VAL A 196 -6.03 -22.13 -4.63
N ARG A 197 -6.19 -23.24 -3.91
CA ARG A 197 -7.28 -23.42 -2.95
C ARG A 197 -6.72 -23.46 -1.54
N SER A 198 -7.46 -22.93 -0.57
CA SER A 198 -7.05 -22.89 0.82
C SER A 198 -8.16 -23.34 1.77
N VAL A 199 -7.76 -23.84 2.93
CA VAL A 199 -8.62 -24.02 4.10
C VAL A 199 -8.01 -23.28 5.28
N LEU A 200 -8.78 -22.36 5.85
CA LEU A 200 -8.47 -21.68 7.10
C LEU A 200 -9.12 -22.45 8.25
N PHE A 201 -8.35 -22.74 9.28
CA PHE A 201 -8.84 -23.50 10.43
C PHE A 201 -8.21 -22.99 11.74
N TYR A 202 -8.92 -23.18 12.84
CA TYR A 202 -8.46 -22.88 14.20
C TYR A 202 -7.94 -24.17 14.86
N ALA A 203 -6.70 -24.11 15.34
CA ALA A 203 -6.00 -25.25 15.95
C ALA A 203 -4.87 -24.76 16.90
N PRO A 204 -5.21 -24.28 18.11
CA PRO A 204 -4.24 -23.76 19.07
C PRO A 204 -3.19 -24.79 19.50
N GLN A 205 -3.52 -26.08 19.41
CA GLN A 205 -2.59 -27.17 19.72
C GLN A 205 -1.35 -27.16 18.81
N LEU A 206 -1.44 -26.57 17.61
CA LEU A 206 -0.30 -26.48 16.68
C LEU A 206 0.66 -25.33 17.01
N ASP A 207 0.28 -24.40 17.89
CA ASP A 207 1.10 -23.24 18.20
C ASP A 207 2.41 -23.64 18.93
N GLU A 208 2.47 -24.84 19.50
CA GLU A 208 3.71 -25.41 20.07
C GLU A 208 4.86 -25.48 19.06
N TYR A 209 4.55 -25.65 17.76
CA TYR A 209 5.55 -25.73 16.71
C TYR A 209 6.18 -24.36 16.38
N LEU A 210 5.54 -23.26 16.78
CA LEU A 210 6.05 -21.90 16.58
C LEU A 210 7.22 -21.58 17.51
N SER A 211 7.43 -22.36 18.57
CA SER A 211 8.61 -22.26 19.44
C SER A 211 9.95 -22.41 18.70
N LYS A 212 9.93 -23.03 17.51
CA LYS A 212 11.09 -23.16 16.60
C LYS A 212 11.36 -21.90 15.77
N GLY A 213 10.50 -20.88 15.88
CA GLY A 213 10.60 -19.61 15.15
C GLY A 213 10.32 -19.72 13.65
N VAL A 214 9.56 -20.72 13.22
CA VAL A 214 9.17 -20.95 11.82
C VAL A 214 7.66 -20.76 11.70
N HIS A 215 7.22 -20.02 10.67
CA HIS A 215 5.80 -19.66 10.48
C HIS A 215 5.23 -20.14 9.13
N GLN A 216 6.09 -20.68 8.28
CA GLN A 216 5.73 -21.15 6.94
C GLN A 216 6.35 -22.51 6.67
N PHE A 217 5.57 -23.40 6.09
CA PHE A 217 5.92 -24.80 5.94
C PHE A 217 5.57 -25.28 4.54
N SER A 218 6.59 -25.69 3.79
CA SER A 218 6.39 -26.40 2.52
C SER A 218 6.28 -27.89 2.84
N ILE A 219 5.06 -28.42 2.78
CA ILE A 219 4.76 -29.83 3.03
C ILE A 219 5.15 -30.64 1.80
N SER A 220 5.98 -31.66 2.00
CA SER A 220 6.49 -32.53 0.94
C SER A 220 6.37 -34.00 1.34
N GLN A 221 5.33 -34.67 0.84
CA GLN A 221 5.09 -36.10 1.07
C GLN A 221 4.76 -36.81 -0.26
N PRO A 222 4.97 -38.14 -0.37
CA PRO A 222 4.57 -38.88 -1.57
C PRO A 222 3.08 -38.69 -1.91
N GLY A 223 2.78 -38.05 -3.04
CA GLY A 223 1.41 -37.77 -3.47
C GLY A 223 0.68 -36.69 -2.66
N PHE A 224 1.40 -35.84 -1.91
CA PHE A 224 0.81 -34.69 -1.22
C PHE A 224 1.84 -33.58 -1.01
N GLU A 225 1.60 -32.49 -1.73
CA GLU A 225 2.33 -31.24 -1.57
C GLU A 225 1.33 -30.16 -1.19
N ALA A 226 1.69 -29.37 -0.18
CA ALA A 226 0.86 -28.28 0.30
C ALA A 226 1.73 -27.20 0.95
N PHE A 227 1.17 -26.02 1.11
CA PHE A 227 1.80 -24.94 1.86
C PHE A 227 0.98 -24.63 3.10
N LEU A 228 1.60 -24.73 4.27
CA LEU A 228 0.97 -24.45 5.56
C LEU A 228 1.59 -23.18 6.16
N THR A 229 0.76 -22.27 6.65
CA THR A 229 1.22 -21.09 7.39
C THR A 229 0.22 -20.71 8.48
N THR A 230 0.59 -19.74 9.32
CA THR A 230 -0.19 -19.30 10.49
C THR A 230 -0.27 -17.78 10.53
N TYR A 231 -1.33 -17.30 11.17
CA TYR A 231 -1.53 -15.89 11.52
C TYR A 231 -1.04 -15.55 12.94
N SER A 232 -0.38 -16.51 13.61
CA SER A 232 0.14 -16.40 14.98
C SER A 232 -0.93 -16.04 16.03
N ASP A 233 -2.17 -16.43 15.75
CA ASP A 233 -3.34 -16.28 16.63
C ASP A 233 -4.18 -17.57 16.66
N SER A 234 -3.49 -18.72 16.61
CA SER A 234 -4.05 -20.07 16.55
C SER A 234 -4.85 -20.39 15.28
N ARG A 235 -4.95 -19.45 14.33
CA ARG A 235 -5.47 -19.69 12.99
C ARG A 235 -4.35 -20.11 12.03
N TRP A 236 -4.60 -21.21 11.34
CA TRP A 236 -3.70 -21.83 10.39
C TRP A 236 -4.37 -21.93 9.03
N VAL A 237 -3.59 -21.83 7.96
CA VAL A 237 -4.08 -21.96 6.59
C VAL A 237 -3.24 -22.98 5.83
N LEU A 238 -3.92 -23.99 5.29
CA LEU A 238 -3.34 -24.98 4.40
C LEU A 238 -3.75 -24.65 2.96
N MET A 239 -2.78 -24.54 2.07
CA MET A 239 -2.95 -24.16 0.67
C MET A 239 -2.52 -25.28 -0.28
N PHE A 240 -3.30 -25.48 -1.32
CA PHE A 240 -3.10 -26.49 -2.36
C PHE A 240 -2.85 -25.79 -3.70
N SER A 241 -1.90 -26.30 -4.48
CA SER A 241 -1.54 -25.75 -5.80
C SER A 241 -2.41 -26.31 -6.94
N ASP A 242 -3.64 -26.72 -6.62
CA ASP A 242 -4.62 -27.27 -7.56
C ASP A 242 -5.99 -26.57 -7.40
N ASP A 243 -6.88 -26.80 -8.37
CA ASP A 243 -8.27 -26.32 -8.35
C ASP A 243 -9.25 -27.43 -7.95
N GLN A 244 -8.85 -28.40 -7.11
CA GLN A 244 -9.73 -29.47 -6.67
C GLN A 244 -10.58 -29.03 -5.49
N GLU A 245 -11.89 -29.10 -5.66
CA GLU A 245 -12.84 -28.91 -4.57
C GLU A 245 -12.77 -30.08 -3.59
N ARG A 246 -12.77 -29.76 -2.29
CA ARG A 246 -12.61 -30.73 -1.21
C ARG A 246 -13.75 -30.51 -0.23
N ASN A 247 -14.44 -31.59 0.13
CA ASN A 247 -15.41 -31.55 1.21
C ASN A 247 -14.71 -31.49 2.58
N ASP A 248 -15.50 -31.28 3.63
CA ASP A 248 -14.99 -31.13 5.01
C ASP A 248 -14.09 -32.30 5.44
N GLU A 249 -14.51 -33.54 5.16
CA GLU A 249 -13.74 -34.75 5.49
C GLU A 249 -12.38 -34.79 4.78
N MET A 250 -12.33 -34.50 3.47
CA MET A 250 -11.07 -34.43 2.72
C MET A 250 -10.15 -33.32 3.23
N LEU A 251 -10.72 -32.19 3.67
CA LEU A 251 -9.95 -31.10 4.27
C LEU A 251 -9.36 -31.52 5.62
N ARG A 252 -10.14 -32.17 6.50
CA ARG A 252 -9.64 -32.70 7.78
C ARG A 252 -8.53 -33.72 7.58
N GLN A 253 -8.68 -34.64 6.63
CA GLN A 253 -7.63 -35.60 6.28
C GLN A 253 -6.35 -34.91 5.78
N SER A 254 -6.50 -33.88 4.95
CA SER A 254 -5.35 -33.09 4.46
C SER A 254 -4.65 -32.33 5.59
N ILE A 255 -5.42 -31.76 6.53
CA ILE A 255 -4.89 -31.09 7.72
C ILE A 255 -4.14 -32.10 8.59
N ALA A 256 -4.75 -33.23 8.94
CA ALA A 256 -4.14 -34.31 9.72
C ALA A 256 -2.81 -34.78 9.10
N ARG A 257 -2.78 -34.91 7.77
CA ARG A 257 -1.59 -35.28 7.00
C ARG A 257 -0.50 -34.20 7.05
N ALA A 258 -0.85 -32.92 6.88
CA ALA A 258 0.09 -31.81 6.93
C ALA A 258 0.65 -31.56 8.35
N THR A 259 -0.13 -31.83 9.38
CA THR A 259 0.26 -31.64 10.78
C THR A 259 0.94 -32.86 11.36
N GLY A 260 0.68 -34.06 10.83
CA GLY A 260 1.14 -35.33 11.40
C GLY A 260 0.38 -35.70 12.67
N ARG A 261 -0.85 -35.19 12.83
CA ARG A 261 -1.71 -35.35 14.02
C ARG A 261 -3.06 -35.93 13.59
N PRO A 262 -3.19 -37.26 13.43
CA PRO A 262 -4.43 -37.90 12.98
C PRO A 262 -5.62 -37.70 13.93
N GLU A 263 -5.35 -37.44 15.20
CA GLU A 263 -6.34 -37.17 16.24
C GLU A 263 -6.79 -35.70 16.32
N LEU A 264 -6.16 -34.80 15.56
CA LEU A 264 -6.49 -33.38 15.56
C LEU A 264 -7.92 -33.16 15.06
N GLN A 265 -8.73 -32.45 15.84
CA GLN A 265 -10.07 -32.02 15.47
C GLN A 265 -10.08 -30.50 15.26
N PRO A 266 -9.62 -30.01 14.09
CA PRO A 266 -9.57 -28.57 13.83
C PRO A 266 -10.98 -28.01 13.61
N GLU A 267 -11.21 -26.77 14.00
CA GLU A 267 -12.40 -26.02 13.59
C GLU A 267 -12.13 -25.40 12.23
N ILE A 268 -12.79 -25.88 11.17
CA ILE A 268 -12.70 -25.27 9.84
C ILE A 268 -13.49 -23.97 9.84
N ILE A 269 -12.81 -22.85 9.58
CA ILE A 269 -13.42 -21.53 9.58
C ILE A 269 -14.00 -21.21 8.19
N THR A 270 -13.18 -21.36 7.15
CA THR A 270 -13.59 -21.05 5.77
C THR A 270 -12.63 -21.67 4.75
N THR A 271 -13.04 -21.70 3.49
CA THR A 271 -12.20 -22.10 2.36
C THR A 271 -12.04 -20.94 1.39
N GLY A 272 -10.91 -20.94 0.66
CA GLY A 272 -10.60 -19.93 -0.34
C GLY A 272 -10.31 -20.57 -1.69
N ARG A 273 -10.66 -19.87 -2.76
CA ARG A 273 -10.17 -20.13 -4.11
C ARG A 273 -9.60 -18.84 -4.67
N TRP A 274 -8.39 -18.91 -5.18
CA TRP A 274 -7.68 -17.76 -5.70
C TRP A 274 -6.96 -18.05 -7.02
N GLU A 275 -7.19 -17.19 -8.00
CA GLU A 275 -6.43 -17.16 -9.25
C GLU A 275 -5.22 -16.24 -9.06
N LEU A 276 -4.03 -16.85 -8.96
CA LEU A 276 -2.79 -16.12 -8.89
C LEU A 276 -2.48 -15.53 -10.27
N CYS A 277 -2.60 -14.22 -10.39
CA CYS A 277 -2.36 -13.49 -11.62
C CYS A 277 -1.27 -12.42 -11.42
N ALA A 278 -0.59 -12.07 -12.52
CA ALA A 278 0.29 -10.91 -12.58
C ALA A 278 -0.17 -10.00 -13.72
N LEU A 279 -0.88 -8.94 -13.38
CA LEU A 279 -1.56 -8.06 -14.33
C LEU A 279 -1.49 -6.61 -13.86
N VAL A 280 -1.34 -5.66 -14.78
CA VAL A 280 -1.45 -4.21 -14.53
C VAL A 280 -2.37 -3.63 -15.59
N ALA A 281 -3.32 -2.79 -15.18
CA ALA A 281 -4.24 -2.09 -16.07
C ALA A 281 -3.49 -1.11 -16.98
N ASP A 282 -3.97 -0.98 -18.23
CA ASP A 282 -3.37 -0.09 -19.22
C ASP A 282 -3.55 1.40 -18.85
N ARG A 283 -4.59 1.70 -18.05
CA ARG A 283 -4.86 3.00 -17.43
C ARG A 283 -5.39 2.80 -16.01
N PHE A 284 -5.05 3.70 -15.08
CA PHE A 284 -5.55 3.70 -13.70
C PHE A 284 -6.74 4.65 -13.51
N SER A 285 -7.16 5.36 -14.55
CA SER A 285 -8.35 6.21 -14.52
C SER A 285 -8.97 6.37 -15.90
N GLU A 286 -10.26 6.70 -15.90
CA GLU A 286 -11.00 7.10 -17.10
C GLU A 286 -12.11 8.09 -16.71
N GLY A 287 -11.92 9.35 -17.10
CA GLY A 287 -12.81 10.45 -16.72
C GLY A 287 -12.79 10.67 -15.20
N ARG A 288 -13.93 10.42 -14.56
CA ARG A 288 -14.16 10.60 -13.12
C ARG A 288 -14.06 9.30 -12.32
N VAL A 289 -13.62 8.21 -12.95
CA VAL A 289 -13.46 6.89 -12.33
C VAL A 289 -11.98 6.52 -12.22
N PHE A 290 -11.56 6.08 -11.04
CA PHE A 290 -10.17 5.71 -10.72
C PHE A 290 -10.11 4.27 -10.23
N LEU A 291 -9.10 3.50 -10.65
CA LEU A 291 -8.84 2.13 -10.21
C LEU A 291 -7.76 2.13 -9.14
N ALA A 292 -7.95 1.42 -8.02
CA ALA A 292 -6.95 1.29 -6.96
C ALA A 292 -6.78 -0.16 -6.48
N GLY A 293 -5.57 -0.51 -6.05
CA GLY A 293 -5.26 -1.85 -5.56
C GLY A 293 -5.50 -2.93 -6.61
N ASP A 294 -6.08 -4.06 -6.20
CA ASP A 294 -6.28 -5.23 -7.07
C ASP A 294 -7.11 -4.96 -8.34
N ALA A 295 -7.94 -3.90 -8.35
CA ALA A 295 -8.65 -3.45 -9.55
C ALA A 295 -7.69 -2.92 -10.62
N ALA A 296 -6.63 -2.23 -10.21
CA ALA A 296 -5.61 -1.63 -11.06
C ALA A 296 -4.44 -2.59 -11.35
N HIS A 297 -4.02 -3.40 -10.38
CA HIS A 297 -2.91 -4.34 -10.54
C HIS A 297 -3.07 -5.58 -9.65
N GLN A 298 -2.77 -6.75 -10.19
CA GLN A 298 -2.63 -7.98 -9.43
C GLN A 298 -1.15 -8.33 -9.36
N LEU A 299 -0.58 -8.27 -8.16
CA LEU A 299 0.82 -8.59 -7.91
C LEU A 299 0.91 -9.91 -7.13
N PRO A 300 1.61 -10.94 -7.64
CA PRO A 300 1.79 -12.21 -6.92
C PRO A 300 2.43 -12.01 -5.53
N PRO A 301 2.11 -12.84 -4.51
CA PRO A 301 2.72 -12.76 -3.20
C PRO A 301 4.21 -12.94 -3.32
N ASN A 302 4.94 -11.97 -2.79
CA ASN A 302 6.39 -11.97 -2.80
C ASN A 302 6.90 -11.55 -1.43
N ARG A 303 8.22 -11.68 -1.24
CA ARG A 303 8.90 -11.23 -0.03
C ARG A 303 8.71 -9.74 0.25
N GLY A 304 8.62 -8.92 -0.79
CA GLY A 304 8.41 -7.47 -0.67
C GLY A 304 6.99 -7.08 -0.24
N GLY A 305 6.06 -8.03 -0.12
CA GLY A 305 4.67 -7.76 0.26
C GLY A 305 3.94 -6.83 -0.71
N TYR A 306 4.30 -6.80 -1.99
CA TYR A 306 3.91 -5.69 -2.87
C TYR A 306 2.40 -5.53 -3.07
N GLY A 307 1.59 -6.59 -3.14
CA GLY A 307 0.16 -6.48 -3.46
C GLY A 307 -0.61 -5.45 -2.61
N ALA A 308 -0.85 -5.78 -1.33
CA ALA A 308 -1.62 -4.92 -0.43
C ALA A 308 -0.95 -3.55 -0.21
N ASN A 309 0.38 -3.52 -0.03
CA ASN A 309 1.12 -2.29 0.22
C ASN A 309 1.05 -1.33 -1.00
N THR A 310 1.06 -1.85 -2.23
CA THR A 310 0.85 -1.02 -3.44
C THR A 310 -0.56 -0.45 -3.49
N GLY A 311 -1.59 -1.23 -3.15
CA GLY A 311 -2.96 -0.72 -3.11
C GLY A 311 -3.15 0.39 -2.07
N ILE A 312 -2.48 0.30 -0.92
CA ILE A 312 -2.51 1.36 0.11
C ILE A 312 -1.77 2.61 -0.37
N ASP A 313 -0.60 2.45 -1.00
CA ASP A 313 0.14 3.56 -1.62
C ASP A 313 -0.70 4.27 -2.69
N ASP A 314 -1.47 3.51 -3.50
CA ASP A 314 -2.35 4.07 -4.53
C ASP A 314 -3.44 4.95 -3.91
N ALA A 315 -4.13 4.45 -2.89
CA ALA A 315 -5.18 5.21 -2.20
C ALA A 315 -4.61 6.48 -1.56
N HIS A 316 -3.44 6.40 -0.92
CA HIS A 316 -2.77 7.53 -0.32
C HIS A 316 -2.38 8.61 -1.35
N ASN A 317 -1.84 8.20 -2.50
CA ASN A 317 -1.48 9.13 -3.58
C ASN A 317 -2.71 9.82 -4.19
N LEU A 318 -3.84 9.11 -4.34
CA LEU A 318 -5.05 9.66 -4.94
C LEU A 318 -5.84 10.56 -3.98
N ALA A 319 -5.90 10.21 -2.69
CA ALA A 319 -6.80 10.85 -1.72
C ALA A 319 -6.56 12.37 -1.59
N TRP A 320 -5.31 12.80 -1.49
CA TRP A 320 -5.00 14.24 -1.35
C TRP A 320 -5.29 15.01 -2.64
N LYS A 321 -5.08 14.39 -3.81
CA LYS A 321 -5.36 15.01 -5.11
C LYS A 321 -6.85 15.24 -5.28
N LEU A 322 -7.67 14.23 -4.96
CA LEU A 322 -9.13 14.37 -4.93
C LEU A 322 -9.56 15.45 -3.95
N ALA A 323 -8.96 15.51 -2.76
CA ALA A 323 -9.27 16.55 -1.78
C ALA A 323 -8.96 17.96 -2.28
N GLN A 324 -7.83 18.17 -2.95
CA GLN A 324 -7.47 19.47 -3.53
C GLN A 324 -8.45 19.88 -4.63
N VAL A 325 -8.80 18.98 -5.55
CA VAL A 325 -9.74 19.27 -6.64
C VAL A 325 -11.15 19.53 -6.11
N LEU A 326 -11.63 18.73 -5.16
CA LEU A 326 -12.96 18.89 -4.57
C LEU A 326 -13.10 20.16 -3.71
N LYS A 327 -11.99 20.65 -3.15
CA LYS A 327 -11.92 21.95 -2.44
C LYS A 327 -11.61 23.13 -3.37
N ALA A 328 -11.58 22.91 -4.69
CA ALA A 328 -11.22 23.92 -5.70
C ALA A 328 -9.83 24.58 -5.48
N LYS A 329 -8.90 23.84 -4.86
CA LYS A 329 -7.49 24.23 -4.67
C LYS A 329 -6.55 23.70 -5.76
N ALA A 330 -7.07 22.90 -6.67
CA ALA A 330 -6.37 22.39 -7.84
C ALA A 330 -7.37 22.17 -8.97
N SER A 331 -6.89 22.21 -10.21
CA SER A 331 -7.72 21.84 -11.36
C SER A 331 -7.83 20.31 -11.47
N PRO A 332 -8.84 19.78 -12.20
CA PRO A 332 -8.95 18.34 -12.45
C PRO A 332 -7.70 17.72 -13.10
N LYS A 333 -6.85 18.50 -13.78
CA LYS A 333 -5.59 17.99 -14.39
C LYS A 333 -4.62 17.41 -13.36
N LEU A 334 -4.67 17.88 -12.10
CA LEU A 334 -3.87 17.28 -11.03
C LEU A 334 -4.15 15.77 -10.91
N LEU A 335 -5.37 15.31 -11.21
CA LEU A 335 -5.74 13.90 -11.11
C LEU A 335 -5.07 13.02 -12.17
N ASP A 336 -4.64 13.59 -13.31
CA ASP A 336 -3.91 12.85 -14.35
C ASP A 336 -2.55 12.36 -13.85
N SER A 337 -1.97 13.06 -12.87
CA SER A 337 -0.74 12.63 -12.20
C SER A 337 -0.89 11.30 -11.45
N TYR A 338 -2.11 10.84 -11.14
CA TYR A 338 -2.32 9.56 -10.46
C TYR A 338 -1.85 8.38 -11.30
N ASP A 339 -2.31 8.28 -12.55
CA ASP A 339 -1.88 7.22 -13.47
C ASP A 339 -0.39 7.33 -13.77
N ALA A 340 0.08 8.55 -14.05
CA ALA A 340 1.49 8.83 -14.38
C ALA A 340 2.45 8.42 -13.25
N GLU A 341 2.04 8.55 -11.99
CA GLU A 341 2.88 8.19 -10.83
C GLU A 341 2.73 6.73 -10.43
N ARG A 342 1.50 6.18 -10.40
CA ARG A 342 1.23 4.89 -9.78
C ARG A 342 1.37 3.70 -10.71
N ARG A 343 0.96 3.83 -11.98
CA ARG A 343 1.03 2.74 -12.95
C ARG A 343 2.48 2.30 -13.25
N PRO A 344 3.47 3.21 -13.42
CA PRO A 344 4.87 2.81 -13.56
C PRO A 344 5.43 2.06 -12.33
N ILE A 345 4.99 2.40 -11.12
CA ILE A 345 5.40 1.72 -9.90
C ILE A 345 4.80 0.31 -9.82
N ALA A 346 3.54 0.12 -10.21
CA ALA A 346 2.95 -1.21 -10.32
C ALA A 346 3.74 -2.09 -11.30
N TRP A 347 4.12 -1.55 -12.46
CA TRP A 347 4.99 -2.25 -13.41
C TRP A 347 6.39 -2.54 -12.87
N LEU A 348 7.00 -1.58 -12.17
CA LEU A 348 8.31 -1.78 -11.54
C LEU A 348 8.26 -2.93 -10.54
N ARG A 349 7.26 -2.93 -9.66
CA ARG A 349 7.04 -3.99 -8.66
C ARG A 349 6.76 -5.33 -9.33
N LEU A 350 5.95 -5.38 -10.39
CA LEU A 350 5.70 -6.60 -11.16
C LEU A 350 6.98 -7.16 -11.77
N LYS A 351 7.79 -6.33 -12.43
CA LYS A 351 9.07 -6.75 -13.01
C LYS A 351 10.05 -7.26 -11.96
N GLN A 352 10.15 -6.58 -10.82
CA GLN A 352 11.01 -7.01 -9.70
C GLN A 352 10.55 -8.32 -9.05
N ILE A 353 9.23 -8.64 -9.08
CA ILE A 353 8.74 -9.96 -8.67
C ILE A 353 9.32 -11.05 -9.57
N PHE A 354 9.22 -10.87 -10.89
CA PHE A 354 9.67 -11.86 -11.87
C PHE A 354 11.19 -11.91 -12.06
N ALA A 355 11.92 -10.86 -11.70
CA ALA A 355 13.38 -10.86 -11.70
C ALA A 355 13.97 -11.70 -10.55
N ARG A 356 13.18 -12.04 -9.52
CA ARG A 356 13.62 -12.80 -8.35
C ARG A 356 13.35 -14.29 -8.53
N GLU A 357 14.21 -15.12 -7.93
CA GLU A 357 14.23 -16.58 -8.11
C GLU A 357 12.86 -17.25 -7.91
N ASP A 358 12.06 -16.77 -6.95
CA ASP A 358 10.73 -17.34 -6.62
C ASP A 358 9.79 -17.41 -7.83
N TYR A 359 9.85 -16.41 -8.72
CA TYR A 359 8.98 -16.28 -9.89
C TYR A 359 9.75 -16.23 -11.21
N ALA A 360 11.08 -16.33 -11.20
CA ALA A 360 11.89 -16.29 -12.43
C ALA A 360 11.47 -17.36 -13.45
N LYS A 361 11.12 -18.56 -12.98
CA LYS A 361 10.58 -19.64 -13.83
C LYS A 361 9.23 -19.30 -14.47
N ASP A 362 8.47 -18.40 -13.85
CA ASP A 362 7.15 -17.97 -14.29
C ASP A 362 7.23 -16.66 -15.09
N ALA A 363 8.41 -16.09 -15.34
CA ALA A 363 8.58 -14.76 -15.91
C ALA A 363 8.11 -14.61 -17.36
N GLN A 364 8.29 -15.63 -18.21
CA GLN A 364 7.93 -15.58 -19.64
C GLN A 364 8.41 -14.29 -20.36
N GLY A 365 9.65 -13.88 -20.10
CA GLY A 365 10.27 -12.70 -20.72
C GLY A 365 9.96 -11.35 -20.06
N ILE A 366 9.03 -11.29 -19.10
CA ILE A 366 8.61 -10.03 -18.46
C ILE A 366 9.73 -9.32 -17.70
N ALA A 367 10.68 -10.09 -17.19
CA ALA A 367 11.82 -9.60 -16.43
C ALA A 367 13.15 -9.69 -17.22
N ASP A 368 13.11 -9.85 -18.54
CA ASP A 368 14.32 -9.91 -19.36
C ASP A 368 15.10 -8.59 -19.25
N GLY A 369 16.38 -8.69 -18.89
CA GLY A 369 17.26 -7.54 -18.69
C GLY A 369 16.90 -6.67 -17.49
N VAL A 370 16.01 -7.11 -16.60
CA VAL A 370 15.66 -6.35 -15.39
C VAL A 370 16.71 -6.59 -14.31
N GLU A 371 17.46 -5.54 -13.97
CA GLU A 371 18.37 -5.54 -12.82
C GLU A 371 17.59 -5.58 -11.50
N LEU A 372 18.08 -6.36 -10.53
CA LEU A 372 17.50 -6.40 -9.20
C LEU A 372 17.80 -5.11 -8.44
N ILE A 373 16.74 -4.50 -7.93
CA ILE A 373 16.79 -3.27 -7.14
C ILE A 373 16.75 -3.64 -5.65
N ASP A 374 17.54 -2.93 -4.86
CA ASP A 374 17.58 -3.03 -3.40
C ASP A 374 16.19 -2.93 -2.76
N ASP A 375 15.94 -3.70 -1.69
CA ASP A 375 14.63 -3.74 -1.04
C ASP A 375 14.24 -2.37 -0.44
N ASN A 376 15.18 -1.62 0.15
CA ASN A 376 14.90 -0.26 0.67
C ASN A 376 14.65 0.73 -0.47
N ALA A 377 15.32 0.56 -1.62
CA ALA A 377 15.04 1.36 -2.80
C ALA A 377 13.62 1.10 -3.32
N MET A 378 13.22 -0.17 -3.40
CA MET A 378 11.87 -0.57 -3.80
C MET A 378 10.78 -0.16 -2.81
N GLU A 379 11.11 -0.02 -1.53
CA GLU A 379 10.15 0.38 -0.50
C GLU A 379 10.02 1.90 -0.36
N PHE A 380 11.14 2.63 -0.35
CA PHE A 380 11.18 4.03 0.08
C PHE A 380 11.63 5.01 -1.00
N GLY A 381 12.40 4.55 -2.00
CA GLY A 381 13.11 5.45 -2.91
C GLY A 381 12.68 5.33 -4.35
N GLN A 382 11.40 5.03 -4.57
CA GLN A 382 10.74 5.11 -5.88
C GLN A 382 10.66 6.56 -6.36
N LEU A 383 10.82 6.78 -7.67
CA LEU A 383 10.79 8.10 -8.29
C LEU A 383 9.48 8.34 -9.05
N TYR A 384 8.72 9.35 -8.63
CA TYR A 384 7.53 9.85 -9.32
C TYR A 384 7.88 10.78 -10.47
N ARG A 385 7.12 10.65 -11.57
CA ARG A 385 7.23 11.48 -12.77
C ARG A 385 5.83 11.84 -13.24
N SER A 386 5.49 13.12 -13.20
CA SER A 386 4.19 13.64 -13.64
C SER A 386 4.28 15.17 -13.73
N GLU A 387 3.21 15.80 -14.23
CA GLU A 387 3.09 17.27 -14.18
C GLU A 387 2.96 17.81 -12.74
N ALA A 388 2.62 16.96 -11.76
CA ALA A 388 2.60 17.31 -10.34
C ALA A 388 3.99 17.23 -9.67
N VAL A 389 5.06 17.12 -10.47
CA VAL A 389 6.47 17.11 -10.05
C VAL A 389 7.30 17.91 -11.04
N ILE A 390 7.87 19.02 -10.61
CA ILE A 390 8.78 19.85 -11.41
C ILE A 390 10.20 19.31 -11.21
N SER A 391 10.66 18.49 -12.15
CA SER A 391 11.94 17.78 -12.06
C SER A 391 12.75 17.90 -13.35
N ASP A 392 14.06 18.10 -13.18
CA ASP A 392 15.09 17.98 -14.22
C ASP A 392 15.60 16.52 -14.38
N TYR A 393 15.15 15.59 -13.52
CA TYR A 393 15.64 14.21 -13.46
C TYR A 393 14.82 13.23 -14.30
N VAL A 394 14.63 13.52 -15.59
CA VAL A 394 13.81 12.68 -16.47
C VAL A 394 14.41 11.28 -16.66
N ASP A 395 15.74 11.18 -16.82
CA ASP A 395 16.48 9.95 -17.14
C ASP A 395 17.04 9.19 -15.92
N ALA A 396 16.67 9.59 -14.69
CA ALA A 396 17.10 8.88 -13.50
C ALA A 396 16.54 7.43 -13.47
N PRO A 397 17.16 6.48 -12.74
CA PRO A 397 16.57 5.16 -12.55
C PRO A 397 15.23 5.25 -11.81
N PRO A 398 14.36 4.23 -11.93
CA PRO A 398 13.02 4.26 -11.35
C PRO A 398 13.01 4.18 -9.81
N ALA A 399 14.07 3.66 -9.20
CA ALA A 399 14.27 3.66 -7.76
C ALA A 399 15.76 3.60 -7.40
N ARG A 400 16.12 4.19 -6.26
CA ARG A 400 17.40 4.04 -5.55
C ARG A 400 17.15 4.05 -4.06
N ARG A 401 18.12 3.65 -3.24
CA ARG A 401 17.95 3.77 -1.79
C ARG A 401 17.86 5.24 -1.40
N PRO A 402 17.17 5.59 -0.30
CA PRO A 402 17.01 6.99 0.10
C PRO A 402 18.32 7.75 0.32
N ASP A 403 19.38 7.09 0.80
CA ASP A 403 20.74 7.65 0.97
C ASP A 403 21.45 7.95 -0.37
N GLN A 404 20.96 7.39 -1.47
CA GLN A 404 21.49 7.60 -2.82
C GLN A 404 20.71 8.67 -3.59
N TRP A 405 19.64 9.20 -2.99
CA TRP A 405 18.94 10.38 -3.43
C TRP A 405 19.47 11.60 -2.68
N ASN A 406 19.28 12.78 -3.29
CA ASN A 406 19.70 14.06 -2.74
C ASN A 406 18.50 15.03 -2.70
N GLY A 407 17.36 14.54 -2.22
CA GLY A 407 16.11 15.30 -2.09
C GLY A 407 15.56 15.86 -3.40
N GLN A 408 15.82 15.20 -4.54
CA GLN A 408 15.30 15.67 -5.83
C GLN A 408 13.77 15.57 -5.94
N PRO A 409 13.13 16.46 -6.72
CA PRO A 409 11.71 16.37 -7.01
C PRO A 409 11.34 15.01 -7.62
N GLY A 410 10.26 14.43 -7.09
CA GLY A 410 9.74 13.12 -7.41
C GLY A 410 10.14 12.04 -6.41
N THR A 411 11.07 12.33 -5.49
CA THR A 411 11.44 11.40 -4.42
C THR A 411 10.64 11.69 -3.15
N ARG A 412 10.46 10.65 -2.34
CA ARG A 412 9.93 10.78 -0.99
C ARG A 412 10.87 11.64 -0.14
N ALA A 413 10.32 12.52 0.69
CA ALA A 413 11.09 13.29 1.67
C ALA A 413 11.95 12.35 2.54
N PRO A 414 13.24 12.68 2.77
CA PRO A 414 14.11 11.90 3.64
C PRO A 414 13.60 11.86 5.07
N HIS A 415 13.71 10.69 5.71
CA HIS A 415 13.58 10.57 7.16
C HIS A 415 14.84 11.09 7.85
N GLN A 416 14.64 11.93 8.86
CA GLN A 416 15.64 12.30 9.85
C GLN A 416 14.94 12.58 11.18
N TRP A 417 15.50 12.11 12.29
CA TRP A 417 15.08 12.54 13.61
C TRP A 417 15.47 13.99 13.85
N VAL A 418 14.50 14.79 14.30
CA VAL A 418 14.58 16.22 14.55
C VAL A 418 13.82 16.55 15.83
N LEU A 419 14.03 17.75 16.38
CA LEU A 419 13.25 18.29 17.48
C LEU A 419 12.30 19.36 16.92
N SER A 420 11.03 19.28 17.29
CA SER A 420 10.06 20.35 17.05
C SER A 420 10.45 21.56 17.91
N SER A 421 10.56 22.75 17.31
CA SER A 421 10.92 23.96 18.07
C SER A 421 9.86 24.36 19.10
N HIS A 422 8.58 24.03 18.84
CA HIS A 422 7.45 24.40 19.67
C HIS A 422 7.47 23.72 21.05
N ASP A 423 7.82 22.44 21.11
CA ASP A 423 7.69 21.61 22.32
C ASP A 423 8.93 20.76 22.62
N GLN A 424 9.98 20.90 21.81
CA GLN A 424 11.24 20.13 21.90
C GLN A 424 11.02 18.61 21.82
N THR A 425 9.89 18.18 21.27
CA THR A 425 9.62 16.74 21.09
C THR A 425 10.44 16.19 19.93
N ARG A 426 11.02 15.00 20.16
CA ARG A 426 11.74 14.26 19.13
C ARG A 426 10.74 13.66 18.15
N THR A 427 10.85 14.05 16.88
CA THR A 427 9.93 13.66 15.82
C THR A 427 10.68 13.35 14.52
N SER A 428 10.00 12.71 13.57
CA SER A 428 10.52 12.50 12.22
C SER A 428 10.24 13.72 11.35
N THR A 429 11.15 14.07 10.44
CA THR A 429 10.86 15.01 9.35
C THR A 429 9.57 14.66 8.59
N LEU A 430 9.27 13.38 8.40
CA LEU A 430 8.05 12.94 7.71
C LEU A 430 6.76 13.33 8.44
N ASP A 431 6.80 13.41 9.77
CA ASP A 431 5.65 13.79 10.60
C ASP A 431 5.37 15.31 10.47
N LEU A 432 6.29 16.07 9.87
CA LEU A 432 6.13 17.50 9.64
C LEU A 432 5.33 17.81 8.37
N PHE A 433 5.40 16.97 7.34
CA PHE A 433 4.86 17.25 6.00
C PHE A 433 3.46 16.65 5.76
N ASN A 434 3.18 15.48 6.33
CA ASN A 434 1.96 14.72 6.00
C ASN A 434 0.73 15.20 6.79
N LYS A 435 0.41 16.51 6.72
CA LYS A 435 -0.69 17.15 7.47
C LYS A 435 -1.88 17.57 6.58
N GLY A 436 -1.91 17.11 5.32
CA GLY A 436 -2.99 17.40 4.37
C GLY A 436 -2.84 18.72 3.61
N SER A 437 -1.71 19.41 3.80
CA SER A 437 -1.29 20.66 3.14
C SER A 437 0.05 20.44 2.42
N PHE A 438 0.38 21.34 1.51
CA PHE A 438 1.76 21.45 1.04
C PHE A 438 2.63 22.07 2.14
N CYS A 439 3.89 21.66 2.21
CA CYS A 439 4.85 22.23 3.14
C CYS A 439 6.12 22.65 2.41
N LEU A 440 6.51 23.91 2.55
CA LEU A 440 7.82 24.42 2.15
C LEU A 440 8.81 24.20 3.30
N LEU A 441 9.86 23.42 3.06
CA LEU A 441 11.00 23.30 3.94
C LEU A 441 12.12 24.21 3.43
N ALA A 442 12.50 25.21 4.22
CA ALA A 442 13.45 26.24 3.86
C ALA A 442 14.69 26.23 4.76
N THR A 443 15.80 26.76 4.26
CA THR A 443 17.05 26.95 5.02
C THR A 443 17.22 28.38 5.55
N HIS A 444 16.27 29.27 5.25
CA HIS A 444 16.31 30.69 5.65
C HIS A 444 14.89 31.24 5.87
N ASP A 445 14.72 32.18 6.79
CA ASP A 445 13.41 32.72 7.18
C ASP A 445 12.76 33.66 6.17
N SER A 446 13.55 34.20 5.23
CA SER A 446 13.07 35.03 4.12
C SER A 446 11.95 34.37 3.32
N TRP A 447 11.90 33.03 3.28
CA TRP A 447 10.84 32.27 2.63
C TRP A 447 9.47 32.42 3.29
N ARG A 448 9.39 32.73 4.58
CA ARG A 448 8.09 32.91 5.27
C ARG A 448 7.25 34.03 4.65
N GLY A 449 7.91 35.13 4.28
CA GLY A 449 7.25 36.26 3.62
C GLY A 449 6.87 35.99 2.17
N ARG A 450 7.42 34.93 1.56
CA ARG A 450 7.21 34.52 0.16
C ARG A 450 6.26 33.33 0.03
N THR A 451 5.88 32.70 1.14
CA THR A 451 5.08 31.46 1.14
C THR A 451 3.59 31.81 1.27
N PRO A 452 2.72 31.30 0.38
CA PRO A 452 1.28 31.49 0.51
C PRO A 452 0.74 30.96 1.84
N THR A 453 -0.34 31.57 2.35
CA THR A 453 -0.89 31.26 3.68
C THR A 453 -1.48 29.86 3.81
N ASP A 454 -1.78 29.19 2.69
CA ASP A 454 -2.28 27.82 2.66
C ASP A 454 -1.19 26.76 2.43
N VAL A 455 0.07 27.18 2.43
CA VAL A 455 1.27 26.34 2.42
C VAL A 455 2.00 26.52 3.74
N ASP A 456 2.28 25.44 4.44
CA ASP A 456 3.07 25.49 5.67
C ASP A 456 4.53 25.86 5.34
N CYS A 457 5.15 26.74 6.11
CA CYS A 457 6.56 27.11 5.93
C CYS A 457 7.37 26.75 7.17
N LEU A 458 8.28 25.79 7.03
CA LEU A 458 9.18 25.33 8.08
C LEU A 458 10.63 25.70 7.76
N VAL A 459 11.31 26.34 8.71
CA VAL A 459 12.71 26.77 8.55
C VAL A 459 13.63 25.87 9.37
N ILE A 460 14.60 25.23 8.70
CA ILE A 460 15.64 24.41 9.35
C ILE A 460 16.46 25.29 10.29
N GLY A 461 16.67 24.81 11.51
CA GLY A 461 17.38 25.54 12.57
C GLY A 461 16.52 26.54 13.33
N GLN A 462 15.27 26.77 12.93
CA GLN A 462 14.29 27.58 13.69
C GLN A 462 13.07 26.76 14.09
N ASP A 463 12.35 26.16 13.13
CA ASP A 463 11.18 25.32 13.37
C ASP A 463 11.54 23.84 13.49
N VAL A 464 12.51 23.44 12.65
CA VAL A 464 13.01 22.07 12.56
C VAL A 464 14.44 22.06 13.09
N LEU A 465 14.57 21.74 14.38
CA LEU A 465 15.87 21.71 15.04
C LEU A 465 16.50 20.34 14.81
N PRO A 466 17.79 20.25 14.46
CA PRO A 466 18.43 18.96 14.26
C PRO A 466 18.55 18.20 15.60
N ASP A 467 18.35 16.88 15.56
CA ASP A 467 18.59 15.99 16.71
C ASP A 467 20.09 15.71 16.89
N LYS A 468 20.47 15.08 18.02
CA LYS A 468 21.87 14.76 18.37
C LYS A 468 22.61 14.07 17.22
N GLY A 469 23.79 14.60 16.88
CA GLY A 469 24.65 14.03 15.84
C GLY A 469 24.28 14.46 14.41
N CYS A 470 23.39 15.43 14.25
CA CYS A 470 23.03 16.07 12.99
C CYS A 470 23.20 17.59 13.14
N SER A 471 23.82 18.27 12.18
CA SER A 471 23.78 19.74 12.10
C SER A 471 22.59 20.21 11.25
N ALA A 472 22.32 21.52 11.26
CA ALA A 472 21.32 22.11 10.37
C ALA A 472 21.72 21.95 8.89
N GLU A 473 23.03 22.09 8.61
CA GLU A 473 23.63 21.87 7.30
C GLU A 473 23.51 20.41 6.86
N ASP A 474 23.76 19.44 7.75
CA ASP A 474 23.60 18.02 7.45
C ASP A 474 22.13 17.71 7.11
N LEU A 475 21.19 18.23 7.89
CA LEU A 475 19.76 18.07 7.63
C LEU A 475 19.37 18.67 6.27
N ALA A 476 19.80 19.90 5.98
CA ALA A 476 19.54 20.56 4.70
C ALA A 476 20.12 19.76 3.53
N SER A 477 21.32 19.20 3.69
CA SER A 477 22.00 18.41 2.65
C SER A 477 21.22 17.15 2.26
N LYS A 478 20.51 16.51 3.19
CA LYS A 478 19.64 15.35 2.88
C LYS A 478 18.51 15.70 1.91
N PHE A 479 18.03 16.94 1.97
CA PHE A 479 17.03 17.47 1.04
C PHE A 479 17.67 18.14 -0.18
N GLY A 480 18.99 18.06 -0.34
CA GLY A 480 19.73 18.71 -1.43
C GLY A 480 19.73 20.23 -1.34
N LEU A 481 19.50 20.81 -0.16
CA LEU A 481 19.33 22.24 0.04
C LEU A 481 20.64 22.91 0.47
N GLN A 482 20.95 24.04 -0.16
CA GLN A 482 22.03 24.96 0.24
C GLN A 482 21.47 26.14 1.05
N LYS A 483 22.33 27.04 1.53
CA LYS A 483 21.88 28.25 2.24
C LYS A 483 20.98 29.11 1.34
N GLY A 484 19.80 29.47 1.84
CA GLY A 484 18.79 30.22 1.10
C GLY A 484 17.87 29.36 0.25
N ALA A 485 18.18 28.08 0.05
CA ALA A 485 17.36 27.13 -0.71
C ALA A 485 16.10 26.70 0.05
N ALA A 486 15.13 26.17 -0.69
CA ALA A 486 13.91 25.58 -0.16
C ALA A 486 13.40 24.44 -1.06
N CYS A 487 12.63 23.51 -0.50
CA CYS A 487 11.88 22.52 -1.28
C CYS A 487 10.41 22.46 -0.86
N LEU A 488 9.56 22.17 -1.83
CA LEU A 488 8.12 22.02 -1.64
C LEU A 488 7.78 20.54 -1.54
N VAL A 489 7.24 20.14 -0.40
CA VAL A 489 6.78 18.77 -0.10
C VAL A 489 5.26 18.72 -0.22
N ARG A 490 4.77 17.71 -0.93
CA ARG A 490 3.35 17.42 -1.13
C ARG A 490 2.70 16.85 0.14
N PRO A 491 1.36 16.87 0.20
CA PRO A 491 0.60 16.22 1.28
C PRO A 491 0.87 14.72 1.45
N ASP A 492 1.37 14.03 0.40
CA ASP A 492 1.75 12.61 0.46
C ASP A 492 3.23 12.37 0.80
N GLY A 493 3.98 13.42 1.14
CA GLY A 493 5.36 13.34 1.61
C GLY A 493 6.40 13.25 0.49
N TYR A 494 6.03 13.55 -0.75
CA TYR A 494 6.95 13.60 -1.89
C TYR A 494 7.38 15.03 -2.21
N ILE A 495 8.66 15.21 -2.53
CA ILE A 495 9.19 16.51 -2.96
C ILE A 495 8.68 16.79 -4.37
N ALA A 496 7.98 17.90 -4.58
CA ALA A 496 7.42 18.27 -5.88
C ALA A 496 8.24 19.33 -6.62
N TRP A 497 9.00 20.12 -5.89
CA TRP A 497 9.82 21.20 -6.44
C TRP A 497 10.93 21.59 -5.46
N ARG A 498 11.99 22.22 -5.95
CA ARG A 498 13.05 22.83 -5.15
C ARG A 498 13.58 24.10 -5.81
N SER A 499 13.96 25.07 -4.99
CA SER A 499 14.91 26.11 -5.36
C SER A 499 16.28 25.74 -4.80
N MET A 500 17.34 25.83 -5.61
CA MET A 500 18.70 25.45 -5.21
C MET A 500 19.47 26.59 -4.50
N ALA A 501 18.91 27.79 -4.45
CA ALA A 501 19.50 28.98 -3.85
C ALA A 501 18.39 29.88 -3.26
N ASP A 502 18.73 31.11 -2.87
CA ASP A 502 17.71 32.11 -2.54
C ASP A 502 16.84 32.35 -3.78
N GLY A 503 15.56 31.96 -3.69
CA GLY A 503 14.59 32.06 -4.78
C GLY A 503 13.53 33.11 -4.50
N SER A 504 12.62 33.34 -5.44
CA SER A 504 11.58 34.37 -5.30
C SER A 504 10.21 33.80 -4.92
N GLU A 505 9.30 34.69 -4.53
CA GLU A 505 7.88 34.35 -4.35
C GLU A 505 7.27 33.91 -5.68
N GLU A 506 7.62 34.58 -6.79
CA GLU A 506 7.11 34.26 -8.12
C GLU A 506 7.49 32.83 -8.56
N GLU A 507 8.72 32.38 -8.27
CA GLU A 507 9.16 31.02 -8.57
C GLU A 507 8.31 29.96 -7.83
N LEU A 508 8.06 30.19 -6.53
CA LEU A 508 7.23 29.29 -5.72
C LEU A 508 5.77 29.31 -6.20
N GLN A 509 5.21 30.47 -6.51
CA GLN A 509 3.86 30.59 -7.04
C GLN A 509 3.70 29.88 -8.39
N GLN A 510 4.66 30.05 -9.31
CA GLN A 510 4.66 29.33 -10.58
C GLN A 510 4.74 27.82 -10.38
N ALA A 511 5.58 27.36 -9.43
CA ALA A 511 5.67 25.95 -9.10
C ALA A 511 4.33 25.39 -8.58
N LEU A 512 3.67 26.10 -7.66
CA LEU A 512 2.37 25.72 -7.13
C LEU A 512 1.29 25.67 -8.22
N ILE A 513 1.20 26.69 -9.08
CA ILE A 513 0.26 26.76 -10.21
C ILE A 513 0.44 25.54 -11.12
N ALA A 514 1.69 25.24 -11.50
CA ALA A 514 2.00 24.10 -12.36
C ALA A 514 1.62 22.77 -11.71
N ILE A 515 2.01 22.56 -10.44
CA ILE A 515 1.71 21.31 -9.71
C ILE A 515 0.21 21.12 -9.50
N GLN A 516 -0.53 22.20 -9.22
CA GLN A 516 -1.99 22.19 -9.03
C GLN A 516 -2.76 22.13 -10.36
N GLY A 517 -2.07 22.25 -11.49
CA GLY A 517 -2.63 22.11 -12.84
C GLY A 517 -3.47 23.29 -13.30
N PHE A 518 -3.26 24.49 -12.74
CA PHE A 518 -3.98 25.70 -13.10
C PHE A 518 -3.57 26.28 -14.45
#